data_AF-A0A2V9XUG8-F1
#
_entry.id   AF-A0A2V9XUG8-F1
#
_cell.length_a   1.000
_cell.length_b   1.000
_cell.length_c   1.000
_cell.angle_alpha   90.00
_cell.angle_beta   90.00
_cell.angle_gamma   90.00
#
_symmetry.space_group_name_H-M   'P 1'
#
loop_
_entity.id
_entity.type
_entity.pdbx_description
1 polymer ?
#
loop_
_entity_poly.entity_id
_entity_poly.type
_entity_poly.pdbx_seq_one_letter_code
_entity_poly.pdbx_strand_id
1 'polypeptide(L)'
;MATLYVENVPDDLYDALRKQARHNRKSIAAEVITLLKENVPTADELRKRRQFLQKMRALSSQRPLASGPFPSAEQMVREDRER
;
A
#
# COMPACT_ATOMS: atom_id res chain seq x y z
N MET A 1 -23.38 4.38 12.59
CA MET A 1 -22.63 3.45 11.72
C MET A 1 -23.56 3.03 10.59
N ALA A 2 -23.07 2.93 9.36
CA ALA A 2 -23.86 2.36 8.27
C ALA A 2 -23.87 0.84 8.35
N THR A 3 -25.00 0.22 8.06
CA THR A 3 -25.14 -1.25 7.98
C THR A 3 -25.28 -1.63 6.52
N LEU A 4 -24.47 -2.60 6.07
CA LEU A 4 -24.53 -3.14 4.72
C LEU A 4 -25.23 -4.50 4.78
N TYR A 5 -26.31 -4.67 4.03
CA TYR A 5 -26.95 -5.96 3.79
C TYR A 5 -26.55 -6.44 2.40
N VAL A 6 -26.01 -7.65 2.33
CA VAL A 6 -25.64 -8.30 1.07
C VAL A 6 -26.59 -9.47 0.86
N GLU A 7 -27.35 -9.42 -0.22
CA GLU A 7 -28.28 -10.47 -0.60
C GLU A 7 -27.68 -11.35 -1.70
N ASN A 8 -28.15 -12.60 -1.79
CA ASN A 8 -27.78 -13.56 -2.84
C ASN A 8 -26.28 -13.88 -2.89
N VAL A 9 -25.65 -14.10 -1.74
CA VAL A 9 -24.26 -14.59 -1.67
C VAL A 9 -24.25 -16.07 -2.09
N PRO A 10 -23.47 -16.46 -3.12
CA PRO A 10 -23.30 -17.85 -3.48
C PRO A 10 -22.79 -18.70 -2.29
N ASP A 11 -23.32 -19.92 -2.15
CA ASP A 11 -23.01 -20.79 -1.00
C ASP A 11 -21.50 -21.09 -0.87
N ASP A 12 -20.83 -21.27 -2.00
CA ASP A 12 -19.38 -21.50 -2.08
C ASP A 12 -18.58 -20.29 -1.56
N LEU A 13 -18.99 -19.08 -1.91
CA LEU A 13 -18.38 -17.84 -1.43
C LEU A 13 -18.62 -17.65 0.07
N TYR A 14 -19.83 -17.94 0.55
CA TYR A 14 -20.13 -17.89 1.97
C TYR A 14 -19.28 -18.88 2.77
N ASP A 15 -19.11 -20.11 2.26
CA ASP A 15 -18.27 -21.12 2.90
C ASP A 15 -16.79 -20.74 2.91
N ALA A 16 -16.30 -20.13 1.83
CA ALA A 16 -14.93 -19.59 1.76
C ALA A 16 -14.72 -18.49 2.82
N LEU A 17 -15.65 -17.52 2.91
CA LEU A 17 -15.63 -16.48 3.93
C LEU A 17 -15.67 -17.05 5.35
N ARG A 18 -16.51 -18.07 5.59
CA ARG A 18 -16.63 -18.72 6.90
C ARG A 18 -15.34 -19.44 7.30
N LYS A 19 -14.69 -20.14 6.36
CA LYS A 19 -13.39 -20.80 6.59
C LYS A 19 -12.31 -19.77 6.94
N GLN A 20 -12.23 -18.68 6.17
CA GLN A 20 -11.27 -17.62 6.39
C GLN A 20 -11.49 -16.92 7.75
N ALA A 21 -12.72 -16.58 8.09
CA ALA A 21 -13.06 -15.97 9.38
C ALA A 21 -12.66 -16.88 10.57
N ARG A 22 -12.90 -18.19 10.46
CA ARG A 22 -12.47 -19.17 11.47
C ARG A 22 -10.94 -19.23 11.61
N HIS A 23 -10.23 -19.26 10.48
CA HIS A 23 -8.77 -19.24 10.47
C HIS A 23 -8.21 -17.99 11.18
N ASN A 24 -8.83 -16.84 10.91
CA ASN A 24 -8.46 -15.55 11.51
C ASN A 24 -9.03 -15.33 12.92
N ARG A 25 -9.78 -16.30 13.48
CA ARG A 25 -10.47 -16.23 14.78
C ARG A 25 -11.37 -15.01 14.91
N LYS A 26 -12.01 -14.61 13.82
CA LYS A 26 -12.94 -13.47 13.73
C LYS A 26 -14.36 -13.96 13.45
N SER A 27 -15.34 -13.10 13.76
CA SER A 27 -16.69 -13.29 13.23
C SER A 27 -16.69 -13.03 11.72
N ILE A 28 -17.67 -13.60 10.99
CA ILE A 28 -17.82 -13.38 9.54
C ILE A 28 -17.95 -11.87 9.25
N ALA A 29 -18.76 -11.16 10.04
CA ALA A 29 -18.94 -9.71 9.87
C ALA A 29 -17.61 -8.94 10.05
N ALA A 30 -16.80 -9.30 11.04
CA ALA A 30 -15.50 -8.66 11.25
C ALA A 30 -14.50 -8.97 10.12
N GLU A 31 -14.55 -10.18 9.57
CA GLU A 31 -13.74 -10.56 8.41
C GLU A 31 -14.16 -9.79 7.17
N VAL A 32 -15.47 -9.69 6.88
CA VAL A 32 -16.00 -8.90 5.76
C VAL A 32 -15.58 -7.42 5.87
N ILE A 33 -15.64 -6.83 7.07
CA ILE A 33 -15.16 -5.45 7.27
C ILE A 33 -13.65 -5.34 6.99
N THR A 34 -12.86 -6.35 7.37
CA THR A 34 -11.41 -6.37 7.11
C THR A 34 -11.16 -6.42 5.59
N LEU A 35 -11.83 -7.33 4.88
CA LEU A 35 -11.72 -7.47 3.43
C LEU A 35 -12.15 -6.21 2.69
N LEU A 36 -13.23 -5.56 3.14
CA LEU A 36 -13.68 -4.30 2.56
C LEU A 36 -12.66 -3.18 2.75
N LYS A 37 -12.01 -3.09 3.92
CA LYS A 37 -10.94 -2.10 4.16
C LYS A 37 -9.72 -2.32 3.27
N GLU A 38 -9.39 -3.56 2.97
CA GLU A 38 -8.24 -3.90 2.14
C GLU A 38 -8.50 -3.67 0.64
N ASN A 39 -9.73 -3.91 0.19
CA ASN A 39 -10.05 -3.94 -1.24
C ASN A 39 -10.84 -2.73 -1.74
N VAL A 40 -11.49 -1.96 -0.86
CA VAL A 40 -12.27 -0.78 -1.26
C VAL A 40 -11.49 0.49 -0.91
N PRO A 41 -10.72 1.04 -1.86
CA PRO A 41 -9.95 2.25 -1.61
C PRO A 41 -10.90 3.44 -1.43
N THR A 42 -10.69 4.19 -0.36
CA THR A 42 -11.47 5.42 -0.13
C THR A 42 -11.02 6.54 -1.06
N ALA A 43 -11.89 7.51 -1.32
CA ALA A 43 -11.54 8.69 -2.13
C ALA A 43 -10.30 9.41 -1.57
N ASP A 44 -10.19 9.47 -0.25
CA ASP A 44 -9.07 10.07 0.48
C ASP A 44 -7.77 9.29 0.24
N GLU A 45 -7.83 7.97 0.30
CA GLU A 45 -6.69 7.11 0.02
C GLU A 45 -6.24 7.25 -1.44
N LEU A 46 -7.18 7.27 -2.40
CA LEU A 46 -6.87 7.50 -3.81
C LEU A 46 -6.22 8.88 -4.02
N ARG A 47 -6.67 9.92 -3.32
CA ARG A 47 -6.02 11.24 -3.35
C ARG A 47 -4.58 11.16 -2.84
N LYS A 48 -4.34 10.49 -1.70
CA LYS A 48 -2.98 10.30 -1.15
C LYS A 48 -2.07 9.54 -2.12
N ARG A 49 -2.56 8.45 -2.73
CA ARG A 49 -1.84 7.68 -3.75
C ARG A 49 -1.46 8.55 -4.95
N ARG A 50 -2.38 9.39 -5.45
CA ARG A 50 -2.10 10.35 -6.54
C ARG A 50 -1.03 11.36 -6.17
N GLN A 51 -1.12 11.97 -4.98
CA GLN A 51 -0.13 12.93 -4.50
C GLN A 51 1.26 12.30 -4.35
N PHE A 52 1.31 11.07 -3.85
CA PHE A 52 2.57 10.32 -3.74
C PHE A 52 3.22 10.10 -5.11
N LEU A 53 2.44 9.64 -6.10
CA LEU A 53 2.95 9.47 -7.46
C LEU A 53 3.40 10.79 -8.10
N GLN A 54 2.69 11.88 -7.86
CA GLN A 54 3.11 13.21 -8.32
C GLN A 54 4.44 13.64 -7.69
N LYS A 55 4.63 13.42 -6.39
CA LYS A 55 5.90 13.70 -5.71
C LYS A 55 7.04 12.86 -6.26
N MET A 56 6.82 11.56 -6.47
CA MET A 56 7.82 10.69 -7.09
C MET A 56 8.22 11.17 -8.48
N ARG A 57 7.23 11.53 -9.32
CA ARG A 57 7.49 12.08 -10.65
C ARG A 57 8.30 13.36 -10.58
N ALA A 58 7.93 14.28 -9.68
CA ALA A 58 8.65 15.54 -9.48
C ALA A 58 10.10 15.30 -9.04
N LEU A 59 10.35 14.35 -8.13
CA LEU A 59 11.71 13.98 -7.73
C LEU A 59 12.50 13.35 -8.88
N SER A 60 11.88 12.47 -9.66
CA SER A 60 12.54 11.83 -10.81
C SER A 60 12.83 12.79 -11.96
N SER A 61 12.08 13.89 -12.09
CA SER A 61 12.28 14.90 -13.13
C SER A 61 13.25 16.01 -12.71
N GLN A 62 13.70 16.02 -11.45
CA GLN A 62 14.75 16.95 -11.03
C GLN A 62 16.06 16.57 -11.70
N ARG A 63 16.74 17.57 -12.26
CA ARG A 63 18.11 17.37 -12.75
C ARG A 63 18.99 16.94 -11.58
N PRO A 64 19.88 15.95 -11.78
CA PRO A 64 20.83 15.58 -10.73
C PRO A 64 21.62 16.83 -10.29
N LEU A 65 21.81 16.97 -8.98
CA LEU A 65 22.50 18.11 -8.35
C LEU A 65 23.94 18.28 -8.87
N ALA A 66 24.54 17.21 -9.40
CA ALA A 66 25.84 17.22 -10.05
C ALA A 66 25.74 16.63 -11.46
N SER A 67 26.41 17.28 -12.41
CA SER A 67 26.65 16.77 -13.76
C SER A 67 27.89 15.87 -13.73
N GLY A 68 27.72 14.57 -14.01
CA GLY A 68 28.84 13.64 -14.17
C GLY A 68 28.59 12.27 -13.52
N PRO A 69 29.48 11.28 -13.73
CA PRO A 69 29.42 10.02 -13.01
C PRO A 69 29.59 10.31 -11.51
N PHE A 70 28.63 9.88 -10.70
CA PHE A 70 28.76 9.93 -9.25
C PHE A 70 30.03 9.15 -8.86
N PRO A 71 30.85 9.67 -7.91
CA PRO A 71 31.97 8.91 -7.39
C PRO A 71 31.47 7.57 -6.85
N SER A 72 32.27 6.52 -6.98
CA SER A 72 31.87 5.21 -6.46
C SER A 72 31.67 5.28 -4.95
N ALA A 73 30.79 4.45 -4.39
CA ALA A 73 30.59 4.39 -2.95
C ALA A 73 31.92 4.21 -2.18
N GLU A 74 32.87 3.49 -2.78
CA GLU A 74 34.23 3.31 -2.24
C GLU A 74 35.05 4.60 -2.19
N GLN A 75 34.91 5.49 -3.18
CA GLN A 75 35.58 6.79 -3.21
C GLN A 75 35.04 7.70 -2.11
N MET A 76 33.72 7.73 -1.93
CA MET A 76 33.06 8.53 -0.89
C MET A 76 33.48 8.09 0.52
N VAL A 77 33.58 6.78 0.77
CA VAL A 77 34.03 6.23 2.07
C VAL A 77 35.51 6.52 2.32
N ARG A 78 36.34 6.57 1.27
CA ARG A 78 37.76 6.90 1.41
C ARG A 78 37.96 8.37 1.80
N GLU A 79 37.27 9.30 1.12
CA GLU A 79 37.32 10.73 1.43
C GLU A 79 36.85 11.06 2.86
N ASP A 80 35.82 10.38 3.36
CA ASP A 80 35.31 10.59 4.72
C ASP A 80 36.29 10.08 5.81
N ARG A 81 37.12 9.08 5.49
CA ARG A 81 38.17 8.57 6.39
C ARG A 81 39.43 9.42 6.41
N GLU A 82 39.64 10.23 5.38
CA GLU A 82 40.81 11.12 5.26
C GLU A 82 40.56 12.53 5.82
N ARG A 83 39.34 12.82 6.30
CA ARG A 83 38.96 14.02 7.06
C ARG A 83 39.18 13.84 8.56
#